data_AF-G0M949-F1
#
_entry.id   AF-G0M949-F1
#
_cell.length_a   1.000
_cell.length_b   1.000
_cell.length_c   1.000
_cell.angle_alpha   90.00
_cell.angle_beta   90.00
_cell.angle_gamma   90.00
#
_symmetry.space_group_name_H-M   'P 1'
#
loop_
_entity.id
_entity.type
_entity.pdbx_description
1 polymer ?
#
loop_
_entity_poly.entity_id
_entity_poly.type
_entity_poly.pdbx_seq_one_letter_code
_entity_poly.pdbx_strand_id
1 'polypeptide(L)'
;MEDDPRQKILREKHQREKQELQQKFEAEQRKTQTELENVIKEGQRKIGRLENEKKETEQKREIELRKYEDEMKKMADEYKSAMEQHKTTETDLKKQLIDQKKSQMQKEHQFFAQLLNKQVAELEKERERTSTVAVLKHFLTIMQTSHEAMESLSMVKIYCIESSPASHQAHINFELDNLRGLREKFRDQYQKFPQFLLNEPKANRNTVESCRHCITQVDQHINDDMIRELCGLLPSALENGNQLRIKNCGRDAKFLASELKLIEEKKSKLLTEYGRLANLPAIGSSQNLSISN
;
A
#
# COMPACT_ATOMS: atom_id res chain seq x y z
N MET A 1 141.91 73.76 21.20
CA MET A 1 141.10 73.55 19.99
C MET A 1 139.68 73.96 20.36
N GLU A 2 139.24 75.10 19.84
CA GLU A 2 137.90 75.65 20.04
C GLU A 2 136.83 74.70 19.47
N ASP A 3 135.78 74.47 20.25
CA ASP A 3 134.58 73.71 19.85
C ASP A 3 133.50 74.72 19.40
N ASP A 4 132.95 74.53 18.21
CA ASP A 4 132.09 75.48 17.47
C ASP A 4 130.76 75.79 18.22
N PRO A 5 130.47 77.06 18.56
CA PRO A 5 129.25 77.50 19.26
C PRO A 5 127.94 77.07 18.59
N ARG A 6 127.94 76.80 17.28
CA ARG A 6 126.75 76.38 16.53
C ARG A 6 126.31 74.96 16.87
N GLN A 7 127.22 74.07 17.28
CA GLN A 7 126.87 72.70 17.66
C GLN A 7 126.20 72.59 19.03
N LYS A 8 126.50 73.50 19.98
CA LYS A 8 125.95 73.46 21.34
C LYS A 8 124.47 73.86 21.38
N ILE A 9 124.10 74.90 20.63
CA ILE A 9 122.71 75.35 20.48
C ILE A 9 121.85 74.28 19.79
N LEU A 10 122.42 73.59 18.80
CA LEU A 10 121.72 72.51 18.09
C LEU A 10 121.46 71.30 19.00
N ARG A 11 122.42 70.93 19.87
CA ARG A 11 122.25 69.84 20.85
C ARG A 11 121.21 70.17 21.91
N GLU A 12 121.21 71.39 22.46
CA GLU A 12 120.20 71.80 23.45
C GLU A 12 118.79 71.90 22.86
N LYS A 13 118.67 72.34 21.61
CA LYS A 13 117.39 72.34 20.89
C LYS A 13 116.90 70.92 20.63
N HIS A 14 117.78 70.03 20.19
CA HIS A 14 117.45 68.62 19.95
C HIS A 14 117.08 67.89 21.26
N GLN A 15 117.74 68.21 22.38
CA GLN A 15 117.42 67.67 23.70
C GLN A 15 116.03 68.11 24.17
N ARG A 16 115.68 69.39 23.98
CA ARG A 16 114.35 69.93 24.29
C ARG A 16 113.27 69.30 23.40
N GLU A 17 113.51 69.20 22.10
CA GLU A 17 112.59 68.54 21.16
C GLU A 17 112.37 67.07 21.54
N LYS A 18 113.43 66.36 21.95
CA LYS A 18 113.34 64.98 22.43
C LYS A 18 112.55 64.86 23.73
N GLN A 19 112.73 65.77 24.68
CA GLN A 19 111.96 65.78 25.94
C GLN A 19 110.49 66.13 25.71
N GLU A 20 110.19 67.10 24.84
CA GLU A 20 108.81 67.43 24.47
C GLU A 20 108.13 66.27 23.73
N LEU A 21 108.85 65.59 22.83
CA LEU A 21 108.33 64.42 22.14
C LEU A 21 108.07 63.26 23.11
N GLN A 22 108.97 63.04 24.07
CA GLN A 22 108.81 62.02 25.11
C GLN A 22 107.61 62.32 26.02
N GLN A 23 107.44 63.57 26.47
CA GLN A 23 106.29 63.97 27.28
C GLN A 23 104.97 63.86 26.50
N LYS A 24 104.96 64.23 25.21
CA LYS A 24 103.79 64.04 24.33
C LYS A 24 103.46 62.56 24.16
N PHE A 25 104.45 61.72 23.94
CA PHE A 25 104.27 60.27 23.82
C PHE A 25 103.74 59.64 25.11
N GLU A 26 104.28 60.01 26.27
CA GLU A 26 103.78 59.52 27.57
C GLU A 26 102.36 60.03 27.89
N ALA A 27 102.04 61.28 27.54
CA ALA A 27 100.70 61.82 27.71
C ALA A 27 99.69 61.12 26.78
N GLU A 28 100.08 60.86 25.53
CA GLU A 28 99.26 60.14 24.56
C GLU A 28 99.08 58.69 24.97
N GLN A 29 100.14 58.01 25.42
CA GLN A 29 100.07 56.65 25.95
C GLN A 29 99.12 56.55 27.16
N ARG A 30 99.20 57.49 28.12
CA ARG A 30 98.26 57.51 29.26
C ARG A 30 96.82 57.77 28.81
N LYS A 31 96.63 58.66 27.83
CA LYS A 31 95.30 58.95 27.27
C LYS A 31 94.71 57.71 26.59
N THR A 32 95.48 57.04 25.73
CA THR A 32 95.07 55.80 25.06
C THR A 32 94.81 54.67 26.05
N GLN A 33 95.62 54.54 27.11
CA GLN A 33 95.40 53.57 28.18
C GLN A 33 94.06 53.82 28.89
N THR A 34 93.75 55.08 29.20
CA THR A 34 92.50 55.47 29.85
C THR A 34 91.29 55.24 28.95
N GLU A 35 91.42 55.56 27.65
CA GLU A 35 90.40 55.27 26.64
C GLU A 35 90.15 53.77 26.50
N LEU A 36 91.22 52.96 26.47
CA LEU A 36 91.12 51.50 26.42
C LEU A 36 90.41 50.93 27.65
N GLU A 37 90.76 51.38 28.85
CA GLU A 37 90.09 50.96 30.09
C GLU A 37 88.60 51.34 30.10
N ASN A 38 88.25 52.52 29.57
CA ASN A 38 86.87 52.95 29.45
C ASN A 38 86.09 52.08 28.45
N VAL A 39 86.68 51.77 27.29
CA VAL A 39 86.09 50.88 26.28
C VAL A 39 85.90 49.47 26.84
N ILE A 40 86.87 48.95 27.61
CA ILE A 40 86.76 47.64 28.27
C ILE A 40 85.60 47.64 29.28
N LYS A 41 85.53 48.66 30.15
CA LYS A 41 84.44 48.79 31.14
C LYS A 41 83.07 48.92 30.48
N GLU A 42 82.99 49.67 29.38
CA GLU A 42 81.74 49.81 28.61
C GLU A 42 81.34 48.48 27.94
N GLY A 43 82.30 47.77 27.36
CA GLY A 43 82.12 46.44 26.79
C GLY A 43 81.59 45.44 27.82
N GLN A 44 82.19 45.40 29.02
CA GLN A 44 81.74 44.54 30.12
C GLN A 44 80.30 44.87 30.56
N ARG A 45 79.94 46.16 30.69
CA ARG A 45 78.55 46.55 31.00
C ARG A 45 77.59 46.14 29.89
N LYS A 46 77.99 46.26 28.62
CA LYS A 46 77.16 45.88 27.48
C LYS A 46 76.94 44.37 27.44
N ILE A 47 77.97 43.57 27.69
CA ILE A 47 77.86 42.10 27.80
C ILE A 47 76.91 41.73 28.94
N GLY A 48 77.08 42.31 30.14
CA GLY A 48 76.21 42.01 31.27
C GLY A 48 74.73 42.36 31.02
N ARG A 49 74.45 43.44 30.28
CA ARG A 49 73.08 43.77 29.84
C ARG A 49 72.52 42.72 28.88
N LEU A 50 73.29 42.36 27.87
CA LEU A 50 72.87 41.36 26.86
C LEU A 50 72.65 39.97 27.48
N GLU A 51 73.46 39.58 28.47
CA GLU A 51 73.28 38.31 29.20
C GLU A 51 71.99 38.30 30.02
N ASN A 52 71.66 39.42 30.68
CA ASN A 52 70.39 39.56 31.40
C ASN A 52 69.19 39.54 30.44
N GLU A 53 69.25 40.30 29.34
CA GLU A 53 68.21 40.29 28.31
C GLU A 53 68.00 38.89 27.72
N LYS A 54 69.09 38.17 27.46
CA LYS A 54 69.06 36.77 27.00
C LYS A 54 68.33 35.88 28.01
N LYS A 55 68.69 35.98 29.29
CA LYS A 55 68.08 35.17 30.37
C LYS A 55 66.59 35.47 30.54
N GLU A 56 66.20 36.73 30.49
CA GLU A 56 64.78 37.12 30.54
C GLU A 56 64.00 36.59 29.34
N THR A 57 64.60 36.63 28.15
CA THR A 57 64.00 36.10 26.92
C THR A 57 63.84 34.58 26.98
N GLU A 58 64.85 33.85 27.47
CA GLU A 58 64.80 32.41 27.67
C GLU A 58 63.70 32.01 28.66
N GLN A 59 63.57 32.74 29.78
CA GLN A 59 62.51 32.49 30.78
C GLN A 59 61.11 32.74 30.20
N LYS A 60 60.91 33.84 29.46
CA LYS A 60 59.62 34.10 28.79
C LYS A 60 59.27 32.99 27.80
N ARG A 61 60.25 32.58 27.00
CA ARG A 61 60.08 31.49 26.01
C ARG A 61 59.71 30.17 26.68
N GLU A 62 60.33 29.84 27.81
CA GLU A 62 60.02 28.62 28.56
C GLU A 62 58.60 28.63 29.14
N ILE A 63 58.15 29.78 29.65
CA ILE A 63 56.77 29.96 30.14
C ILE A 63 55.75 29.81 28.99
N GLU A 64 56.02 30.42 27.84
CA GLU A 64 55.16 30.30 26.65
C GLU A 64 55.10 28.87 26.13
N LEU A 65 56.24 28.15 26.11
CA LEU A 65 56.30 26.75 25.72
C LEU A 65 55.43 25.87 26.62
N ARG A 66 55.53 26.04 27.95
CA ARG A 66 54.67 25.27 28.88
C ARG A 66 53.19 25.56 28.68
N LYS A 67 52.81 26.83 28.48
CA LYS A 67 51.41 27.19 28.18
C LYS A 67 50.93 26.52 26.90
N TYR A 68 51.75 26.54 25.85
CA TYR A 68 51.42 25.92 24.58
C TYR A 68 51.28 24.39 24.72
N GLU A 69 52.17 23.74 25.48
CA GLU A 69 52.08 22.30 25.77
C GLU A 69 50.80 21.94 26.53
N ASP A 70 50.43 22.75 27.53
CA ASP A 70 49.19 22.56 28.31
C ASP A 70 47.94 22.78 27.44
N GLU A 71 47.93 23.80 26.59
CA GLU A 71 46.84 24.07 25.63
C GLU A 71 46.70 22.92 24.62
N MET A 72 47.81 22.43 24.07
CA MET A 72 47.83 21.30 23.14
C MET A 72 47.28 20.02 23.80
N LYS A 73 47.66 19.77 25.05
CA LYS A 73 47.16 18.62 25.81
C LYS A 73 45.65 18.74 26.06
N LYS A 74 45.19 19.91 26.49
CA LYS A 74 43.77 20.17 26.71
C LYS A 74 42.95 19.99 25.43
N MET A 75 43.44 20.51 24.31
CA MET A 75 42.78 20.35 23.01
C MET A 75 42.71 18.88 22.57
N ALA A 76 43.77 18.10 22.81
CA ALA A 76 43.77 16.67 22.51
C ALA A 76 42.75 15.89 23.35
N ASP A 77 42.63 16.21 24.64
CA ASP A 77 41.66 15.59 25.55
C ASP A 77 40.21 15.96 25.16
N GLU A 78 39.95 17.24 24.85
CA GLU A 78 38.66 17.72 24.37
C GLU A 78 38.26 17.05 23.05
N TYR A 79 39.19 16.95 22.10
CA TYR A 79 38.94 16.29 20.81
C TYR A 79 38.61 14.82 21.00
N LYS A 80 39.37 14.11 21.86
CA LYS A 80 39.11 12.69 22.15
C LYS A 80 37.72 12.48 22.75
N SER A 81 37.34 13.31 23.73
CA SER A 81 36.02 13.27 24.35
C SER A 81 34.90 13.54 23.34
N ALA A 82 35.05 14.56 22.50
CA ALA A 82 34.10 14.89 21.44
C ALA A 82 33.95 13.74 20.42
N MET A 83 35.04 13.05 20.09
CA MET A 83 35.02 11.92 19.15
C MET A 83 34.30 10.70 19.75
N GLU A 84 34.52 10.38 21.03
CA GLU A 84 33.81 9.31 21.74
C GLU A 84 32.31 9.60 21.84
N GLN A 85 31.94 10.86 22.13
CA GLN A 85 30.54 11.30 22.10
C GLN A 85 29.95 11.13 20.70
N HIS A 86 30.61 11.63 19.66
CA HIS A 86 30.14 11.51 18.28
C HIS A 86 29.89 10.06 17.88
N LYS A 87 30.82 9.16 18.21
CA LYS A 87 30.69 7.73 17.92
C LYS A 87 29.51 7.07 18.64
N THR A 88 29.26 7.48 19.89
CA THR A 88 28.11 7.00 20.67
C THR A 88 26.80 7.47 20.03
N THR A 89 26.70 8.77 19.72
CA THR A 89 25.53 9.35 19.07
C THR A 89 25.25 8.71 17.71
N GLU A 90 26.29 8.46 16.90
CA GLU A 90 26.16 7.79 15.61
C GLU A 90 25.60 6.36 15.76
N THR A 91 26.05 5.63 16.78
CA THR A 91 25.59 4.27 17.06
C THR A 91 24.13 4.25 17.51
N ASP A 92 23.75 5.18 18.37
CA ASP A 92 22.36 5.33 18.85
C ASP A 92 21.42 5.71 17.72
N LEU A 93 21.81 6.66 16.86
CA LEU A 93 21.04 7.04 15.68
C LEU A 93 20.85 5.86 14.71
N LYS A 94 21.90 5.06 14.47
CA LYS A 94 21.79 3.85 13.65
C LYS A 94 20.79 2.85 14.24
N LYS A 95 20.81 2.66 15.56
CA LYS A 95 19.86 1.77 16.25
C LYS A 95 18.42 2.27 16.12
N GLN A 96 18.19 3.57 16.38
CA GLN A 96 16.87 4.19 16.23
C GLN A 96 16.33 4.05 14.80
N LEU A 97 17.19 4.25 13.80
CA LEU A 97 16.81 4.12 12.39
C LEU A 97 16.41 2.68 12.04
N ILE A 98 17.11 1.67 12.57
CA ILE A 98 16.75 0.25 12.39
C ILE A 98 15.41 -0.05 13.05
N ASP A 99 15.20 0.40 14.29
CA ASP A 99 13.95 0.16 15.02
C ASP A 99 12.76 0.86 14.35
N GLN A 100 12.96 2.08 13.84
CA GLN A 100 11.94 2.81 13.09
C GLN A 100 11.59 2.08 11.78
N LYS A 101 12.59 1.64 11.01
CA LYS A 101 12.35 0.85 9.78
C LYS A 101 11.58 -0.44 10.07
N LYS A 102 11.94 -1.15 11.14
CA LYS A 102 11.25 -2.37 11.54
C LYS A 102 9.79 -2.10 11.93
N SER A 103 9.55 -1.06 12.72
CA SER A 103 8.20 -0.65 13.13
C SER A 103 7.35 -0.23 11.92
N GLN A 104 7.92 0.55 10.99
CA GLN A 104 7.24 0.95 9.76
C GLN A 104 6.87 -0.26 8.89
N MET A 105 7.82 -1.17 8.65
CA MET A 105 7.59 -2.38 7.87
C MET A 105 6.49 -3.26 8.48
N GLN A 106 6.44 -3.37 9.82
CA GLN A 106 5.37 -4.09 10.50
C GLN A 106 4.00 -3.44 10.29
N LYS A 107 3.91 -2.11 10.36
CA LYS A 107 2.66 -1.36 10.11
C LYS A 107 2.20 -1.51 8.67
N GLU A 108 3.11 -1.38 7.71
CA GLU A 108 2.81 -1.58 6.29
C GLU A 108 2.30 -3.00 6.02
N HIS A 109 2.97 -4.00 6.59
CA HIS A 109 2.54 -5.40 6.45
C HIS A 109 1.14 -5.64 7.04
N GLN A 110 0.86 -5.11 8.24
CA GLN A 110 -0.46 -5.19 8.86
C GLN A 110 -1.53 -4.51 8.00
N PHE A 111 -1.24 -3.32 7.47
CA PHE A 111 -2.14 -2.60 6.59
C PHE A 111 -2.45 -3.40 5.32
N PHE A 112 -1.44 -3.93 4.64
CA PHE A 112 -1.63 -4.74 3.44
C PHE A 112 -2.39 -6.04 3.73
N ALA A 113 -2.11 -6.71 4.85
CA ALA A 113 -2.85 -7.90 5.25
C ALA A 113 -4.34 -7.60 5.51
N GLN A 114 -4.65 -6.48 6.16
CA GLN A 114 -6.03 -6.05 6.38
C GLN A 114 -6.75 -5.70 5.06
N LEU A 115 -6.06 -4.99 4.17
CA LEU A 115 -6.59 -4.64 2.85
C LEU A 115 -6.88 -5.89 2.02
N LEU A 116 -5.94 -6.84 1.99
CA LEU A 116 -6.11 -8.12 1.30
C LEU A 116 -7.30 -8.90 1.85
N ASN A 117 -7.41 -9.03 3.17
CA ASN A 117 -8.54 -9.72 3.81
C ASN A 117 -9.88 -9.09 3.45
N LYS A 118 -9.94 -7.75 3.41
CA LYS A 118 -11.15 -7.03 3.00
C LYS A 118 -11.50 -7.32 1.54
N GLN A 119 -10.52 -7.26 0.64
CA GLN A 119 -10.72 -7.55 -0.79
C GLN A 119 -11.14 -9.00 -1.03
N VAL A 120 -10.55 -9.96 -0.32
CA VAL A 120 -10.94 -11.38 -0.40
C VAL A 120 -12.40 -11.55 0.03
N ALA A 121 -12.80 -10.96 1.15
CA ALA A 121 -14.19 -11.03 1.62
C ALA A 121 -15.19 -10.38 0.64
N GLU A 122 -14.80 -9.29 -0.02
CA GLU A 122 -15.62 -8.65 -1.06
C GLU A 122 -15.74 -9.53 -2.32
N LEU A 123 -14.64 -10.15 -2.77
CA LEU A 123 -14.64 -11.08 -3.90
C LEU A 123 -15.46 -12.34 -3.61
N GLU A 124 -15.42 -12.86 -2.39
CA GLU A 124 -16.24 -14.00 -1.99
C GLU A 124 -17.73 -13.68 -2.06
N LYS A 125 -18.14 -12.49 -1.58
CA LYS A 125 -19.52 -12.01 -1.69
C LYS A 125 -19.94 -11.84 -3.14
N GLU A 126 -19.08 -11.28 -3.98
CA GLU A 126 -19.37 -11.11 -5.40
C GLU A 126 -19.51 -12.45 -6.10
N ARG A 127 -18.64 -13.42 -5.80
CA ARG A 127 -18.73 -14.78 -6.33
C ARG A 127 -20.04 -15.47 -5.91
N GLU A 128 -20.44 -15.35 -4.64
CA GLU A 128 -21.74 -15.84 -4.17
C GLU A 128 -22.89 -15.15 -4.93
N ARG A 129 -22.84 -13.82 -5.10
CA ARG A 129 -23.84 -13.06 -5.84
C ARG A 129 -23.96 -13.55 -7.27
N THR A 130 -22.85 -13.63 -8.00
CA THR A 130 -22.84 -14.07 -9.41
C THR A 130 -23.43 -15.46 -9.56
N SER A 131 -23.01 -16.42 -8.73
CA SER A 131 -23.56 -17.78 -8.75
C SER A 131 -25.05 -17.80 -8.39
N THR A 132 -25.49 -17.01 -7.41
CA THR A 132 -26.90 -16.91 -7.02
C THR A 132 -27.76 -16.33 -8.15
N VAL A 133 -27.27 -15.30 -8.85
CA VAL A 133 -27.93 -14.70 -10.02
C VAL A 133 -28.02 -15.71 -11.16
N ALA A 134 -26.98 -16.51 -11.40
CA ALA A 134 -27.00 -17.57 -12.41
C ALA A 134 -28.07 -18.62 -12.11
N VAL A 135 -28.18 -19.08 -10.84
CA VAL A 135 -29.23 -19.99 -10.38
C VAL A 135 -30.61 -19.40 -10.59
N LEU A 136 -30.84 -18.15 -10.15
CA LEU A 136 -32.12 -17.48 -10.31
C LEU A 136 -32.50 -17.32 -11.79
N LYS A 137 -31.56 -16.98 -12.66
CA LYS A 137 -31.79 -16.87 -14.11
C LYS A 137 -32.21 -18.21 -14.72
N HIS A 138 -31.53 -19.30 -14.34
CA HIS A 138 -31.88 -20.62 -14.83
C HIS A 138 -33.25 -21.07 -14.27
N PHE A 139 -33.51 -20.85 -12.98
CA PHE A 139 -34.82 -21.07 -12.36
C PHE A 139 -35.95 -20.32 -13.10
N LEU A 140 -35.76 -19.05 -13.44
CA LEU A 140 -36.76 -18.27 -14.18
C LEU A 140 -37.03 -18.86 -15.57
N THR A 141 -36.03 -19.44 -16.22
CA THR A 141 -36.19 -20.13 -17.51
C THR A 141 -37.07 -21.38 -17.36
N ILE A 142 -36.91 -22.13 -16.27
CA ILE A 142 -37.75 -23.30 -15.95
C ILE A 142 -39.18 -22.84 -15.65
N MET A 143 -39.33 -21.81 -14.82
CA MET A 143 -40.65 -21.27 -14.46
C MET A 143 -41.40 -20.67 -15.64
N GLN A 144 -40.71 -20.15 -16.65
CA GLN A 144 -41.36 -19.69 -17.89
C GLN A 144 -42.08 -20.83 -18.60
N THR A 145 -41.50 -22.03 -18.63
CA THR A 145 -42.14 -23.22 -19.22
C THR A 145 -43.39 -23.62 -18.41
N SER A 146 -43.36 -23.45 -17.09
CA SER A 146 -44.53 -23.65 -16.22
C SER A 146 -45.64 -22.63 -16.49
N HIS A 147 -45.28 -21.37 -16.73
CA HIS A 147 -46.21 -20.30 -17.04
C HIS A 147 -46.94 -20.57 -18.36
N GLU A 148 -46.19 -20.92 -19.41
CA GLU A 148 -46.74 -21.31 -20.71
C GLU A 148 -47.71 -22.50 -20.58
N ALA A 149 -47.39 -23.49 -19.74
CA ALA A 149 -48.28 -24.64 -19.51
C ALA A 149 -49.58 -24.24 -18.80
N MET A 150 -49.49 -23.33 -17.83
CA MET A 150 -50.65 -22.75 -17.14
C MET A 150 -51.56 -21.97 -18.12
N GLU A 151 -50.97 -21.23 -19.06
CA GLU A 151 -51.73 -20.52 -20.10
C GLU A 151 -52.46 -21.49 -21.03
N SER A 152 -51.79 -22.53 -21.53
CA SER A 152 -52.43 -23.58 -22.35
C SER A 152 -53.58 -24.27 -21.61
N LEU A 153 -53.41 -24.62 -20.32
CA LEU A 153 -54.49 -25.18 -19.49
C LEU A 153 -55.66 -24.20 -19.33
N SER A 154 -55.37 -22.91 -19.18
CA SER A 154 -56.39 -21.86 -19.07
C SER A 154 -57.20 -21.73 -20.37
N MET A 155 -56.53 -21.83 -21.53
CA MET A 155 -57.20 -21.84 -22.83
C MET A 155 -58.06 -23.10 -23.04
N VAL A 156 -57.55 -24.27 -22.68
CA VAL A 156 -58.32 -25.54 -22.72
C VAL A 156 -59.59 -25.41 -21.88
N LYS A 157 -59.50 -24.86 -20.66
CA LYS A 157 -60.66 -24.56 -19.82
C LYS A 157 -61.68 -23.67 -20.54
N ILE A 158 -61.23 -22.53 -21.10
CA ILE A 158 -62.11 -21.56 -21.77
C ILE A 158 -62.88 -22.24 -22.91
N TYR A 159 -62.18 -22.98 -23.76
CA TYR A 159 -62.80 -23.62 -24.92
C TYR A 159 -63.72 -24.81 -24.55
N CYS A 160 -63.43 -25.51 -23.45
CA CYS A 160 -64.23 -26.66 -23.01
C CYS A 160 -65.44 -26.31 -22.13
N ILE A 161 -65.39 -25.21 -21.38
CA ILE A 161 -66.42 -24.83 -20.40
C ILE A 161 -67.18 -23.56 -20.81
N GLU A 162 -66.47 -22.54 -21.28
CA GLU A 162 -67.00 -21.18 -21.41
C GLU A 162 -67.40 -20.84 -22.86
N SER A 163 -66.87 -21.59 -23.82
CA SER A 163 -67.18 -21.46 -25.26
C SER A 163 -67.86 -22.72 -25.82
N SER A 164 -68.27 -22.68 -27.09
CA SER A 164 -68.72 -23.88 -27.83
C SER A 164 -67.52 -24.77 -28.18
N PRO A 165 -67.35 -25.97 -27.58
CA PRO A 165 -66.15 -26.79 -27.81
C PRO A 165 -66.09 -27.31 -29.26
N ALA A 166 -67.24 -27.57 -29.88
CA ALA A 166 -67.34 -28.04 -31.26
C ALA A 166 -66.81 -27.01 -32.26
N SER A 167 -66.95 -25.72 -31.97
CA SER A 167 -66.45 -24.62 -32.81
C SER A 167 -64.96 -24.34 -32.62
N HIS A 168 -64.34 -24.89 -31.57
CA HIS A 168 -62.95 -24.61 -31.18
C HIS A 168 -62.07 -25.87 -31.10
N GLN A 169 -62.51 -26.99 -31.69
CA GLN A 169 -61.79 -28.27 -31.62
C GLN A 169 -60.33 -28.16 -32.08
N ALA A 170 -60.06 -27.42 -33.16
CA ALA A 170 -58.70 -27.21 -33.64
C ALA A 170 -57.82 -26.45 -32.63
N HIS A 171 -58.37 -25.43 -31.97
CA HIS A 171 -57.67 -24.68 -30.92
C HIS A 171 -57.41 -25.54 -29.69
N ILE A 172 -58.39 -26.36 -29.28
CA ILE A 172 -58.20 -27.28 -28.15
C ILE A 172 -57.08 -28.27 -28.45
N ASN A 173 -57.09 -28.90 -29.65
CA ASN A 173 -56.04 -29.83 -30.04
C ASN A 173 -54.65 -29.18 -30.08
N PHE A 174 -54.56 -27.95 -30.59
CA PHE A 174 -53.31 -27.17 -30.58
C PHE A 174 -52.78 -26.95 -29.16
N GLU A 175 -53.64 -26.54 -28.22
CA GLU A 175 -53.22 -26.34 -26.83
C GLU A 175 -52.80 -27.65 -26.14
N LEU A 176 -53.45 -28.78 -26.48
CA LEU A 176 -53.06 -30.09 -25.95
C LEU A 176 -51.69 -30.54 -26.47
N ASP A 177 -51.40 -30.30 -27.75
CA ASP A 177 -50.09 -30.59 -28.33
C ASP A 177 -48.99 -29.69 -27.72
N ASN A 178 -49.29 -28.40 -27.53
CA ASN A 178 -48.41 -27.49 -26.80
C ASN A 178 -48.14 -27.99 -25.38
N LEU A 179 -49.19 -28.41 -24.66
CA LEU A 179 -49.07 -28.90 -23.29
C LEU A 179 -48.16 -30.15 -23.21
N ARG A 180 -48.26 -31.06 -24.20
CA ARG A 180 -47.37 -32.22 -24.31
C ARG A 180 -45.92 -31.78 -24.49
N GLY A 181 -45.66 -30.85 -25.40
CA GLY A 181 -44.32 -30.30 -25.65
C GLY A 181 -43.73 -29.60 -24.43
N LEU A 182 -44.53 -28.77 -23.74
CA LEU A 182 -44.14 -28.06 -22.53
C LEU A 182 -43.82 -29.01 -21.38
N ARG A 183 -44.60 -30.09 -21.21
CA ARG A 183 -44.31 -31.14 -20.23
C ARG A 183 -42.95 -31.80 -20.47
N GLU A 184 -42.66 -32.15 -21.73
CA GLU A 184 -41.38 -32.78 -22.08
C GLU A 184 -40.19 -31.84 -21.88
N LYS A 185 -40.35 -30.57 -22.28
CA LYS A 185 -39.37 -29.50 -22.07
C LYS A 185 -39.11 -29.27 -20.57
N PHE A 186 -40.16 -29.19 -19.77
CA PHE A 186 -40.04 -29.02 -18.32
C PHE A 186 -39.31 -30.22 -17.68
N ARG A 187 -39.67 -31.45 -18.07
CA ARG A 187 -39.01 -32.67 -17.57
C ARG A 187 -37.51 -32.67 -17.87
N ASP A 188 -37.11 -32.30 -19.09
CA ASP A 188 -35.69 -32.20 -19.46
C ASP A 188 -34.95 -31.14 -18.61
N GLN A 189 -35.56 -29.97 -18.46
CA GLN A 189 -35.04 -28.90 -17.61
C GLN A 189 -34.92 -29.32 -16.13
N TYR A 190 -35.94 -29.99 -15.59
CA TYR A 190 -35.96 -30.50 -14.23
C TYR A 190 -34.81 -31.47 -13.98
N GLN A 191 -34.58 -32.43 -14.90
CA GLN A 191 -33.52 -33.42 -14.79
C GLN A 191 -32.12 -32.81 -14.88
N LYS A 192 -31.95 -31.72 -15.65
CA LYS A 192 -30.67 -31.00 -15.81
C LYS A 192 -30.39 -30.03 -14.67
N PHE A 193 -31.41 -29.57 -13.95
CA PHE A 193 -31.25 -28.57 -12.88
C PHE A 193 -30.26 -28.99 -11.77
N PRO A 194 -30.27 -30.23 -11.25
CA PRO A 194 -29.26 -30.68 -10.29
C PRO A 194 -27.83 -30.58 -10.83
N GLN A 195 -27.60 -30.92 -12.10
CA GLN A 195 -26.28 -30.83 -12.73
C GLN A 195 -25.84 -29.37 -12.89
N PHE A 196 -26.77 -28.49 -13.26
CA PHE A 196 -26.51 -27.05 -13.31
C PHE A 196 -26.05 -26.53 -11.93
N LEU A 197 -26.69 -26.96 -10.84
CA LEU A 197 -26.33 -26.53 -9.49
C LEU A 197 -24.94 -27.01 -9.04
N LEU A 198 -24.42 -28.12 -9.58
CA LEU A 198 -23.04 -28.54 -9.32
C LEU A 198 -22.01 -27.56 -9.88
N ASN A 199 -22.36 -26.85 -10.96
CA ASN A 199 -21.51 -25.81 -11.56
C ASN A 199 -21.60 -24.47 -10.83
N GLU A 200 -22.56 -24.30 -9.91
CA GLU A 200 -22.76 -23.07 -9.13
C GLU A 200 -22.61 -23.32 -7.61
N PRO A 201 -21.47 -23.85 -7.13
CA PRO A 201 -21.31 -24.29 -5.74
C PRO A 201 -21.27 -23.15 -4.72
N LYS A 202 -21.14 -21.90 -5.17
CA LYS A 202 -21.13 -20.71 -4.32
C LYS A 202 -22.46 -19.98 -4.27
N ALA A 203 -23.48 -20.46 -4.98
CA ALA A 203 -24.80 -19.85 -4.90
C ALA A 203 -25.33 -19.91 -3.46
N ASN A 204 -26.12 -18.89 -3.09
CA ASN A 204 -26.74 -18.83 -1.78
C ASN A 204 -27.63 -20.05 -1.55
N ARG A 205 -27.35 -20.79 -0.47
CA ARG A 205 -28.03 -22.06 -0.19
C ARG A 205 -29.54 -21.91 -0.03
N ASN A 206 -30.00 -20.85 0.63
CA ASN A 206 -31.42 -20.63 0.89
C ASN A 206 -32.17 -20.34 -0.43
N THR A 207 -31.55 -19.55 -1.31
CA THR A 207 -32.08 -19.26 -2.64
C THR A 207 -32.14 -20.53 -3.49
N VAL A 208 -31.08 -21.35 -3.49
CA VAL A 208 -31.04 -22.64 -4.19
C VAL A 208 -32.14 -23.58 -3.69
N GLU A 209 -32.31 -23.70 -2.39
CA GLU A 209 -33.32 -24.56 -1.77
C GLU A 209 -34.74 -24.10 -2.09
N SER A 210 -34.98 -22.79 -2.06
CA SER A 210 -36.26 -22.19 -2.48
C SER A 210 -36.57 -22.47 -3.96
N CYS A 211 -35.57 -22.36 -4.84
CA CYS A 211 -35.72 -22.68 -6.27
C CYS A 211 -36.06 -24.16 -6.46
N ARG A 212 -35.33 -25.08 -5.80
CA ARG A 212 -35.61 -26.53 -5.87
C ARG A 212 -37.02 -26.85 -5.39
N HIS A 213 -37.45 -26.25 -4.28
CA HIS A 213 -38.77 -26.48 -3.72
C HIS A 213 -39.88 -26.05 -4.69
N CYS A 214 -39.76 -24.86 -5.28
CA CYS A 214 -40.72 -24.37 -6.26
C CYS A 214 -40.77 -25.26 -7.51
N ILE A 215 -39.60 -25.60 -8.07
CA ILE A 215 -39.52 -26.47 -9.26
C ILE A 215 -40.13 -27.85 -8.96
N THR A 216 -39.90 -28.41 -7.77
CA THR A 216 -40.46 -29.71 -7.38
C THR A 216 -41.99 -29.66 -7.26
N GLN A 217 -42.55 -28.56 -6.74
CA GLN A 217 -44.00 -28.36 -6.74
C GLN A 217 -44.55 -28.31 -8.17
N VAL A 218 -43.89 -27.59 -9.08
CA VAL A 218 -44.31 -27.58 -10.49
C VAL A 218 -44.26 -28.99 -11.10
N ASP A 219 -43.21 -29.75 -10.83
CA ASP A 219 -43.05 -31.12 -11.33
C ASP A 219 -44.23 -32.02 -10.91
N GLN A 220 -44.67 -31.91 -9.65
CA GLN A 220 -45.81 -32.66 -9.12
C GLN A 220 -47.11 -32.40 -9.89
N HIS A 221 -47.32 -31.19 -10.41
CA HIS A 221 -48.54 -30.85 -11.16
C HIS A 221 -48.38 -31.03 -12.68
N ILE A 222 -47.22 -30.72 -13.26
CA ILE A 222 -46.97 -30.84 -14.71
C ILE A 222 -46.85 -32.31 -15.14
N ASN A 223 -46.32 -33.18 -14.27
CA ASN A 223 -46.22 -34.61 -14.53
C ASN A 223 -47.35 -35.43 -13.89
N ASP A 224 -48.37 -34.77 -13.36
CA ASP A 224 -49.57 -35.42 -12.80
C ASP A 224 -50.29 -36.26 -13.87
N ASP A 225 -50.86 -37.39 -13.44
CA ASP A 225 -51.63 -38.28 -14.31
C ASP A 225 -52.84 -37.57 -14.92
N MET A 226 -53.40 -36.56 -14.24
CA MET A 226 -54.49 -35.72 -14.73
C MET A 226 -54.12 -34.99 -16.04
N ILE A 227 -52.87 -34.54 -16.22
CA ILE A 227 -52.42 -33.94 -17.49
C ILE A 227 -52.35 -34.98 -18.60
N ARG A 228 -51.92 -36.21 -18.28
CA ARG A 228 -51.85 -37.31 -19.24
C ARG A 228 -53.24 -37.73 -19.68
N GLU A 229 -54.16 -37.86 -18.74
CA GLU A 229 -55.56 -38.18 -18.99
C GLU A 229 -56.23 -37.06 -19.79
N LEU A 230 -56.02 -35.80 -19.44
CA LEU A 230 -56.53 -34.66 -20.20
C LEU A 230 -56.05 -34.68 -21.65
N CYS A 231 -54.75 -34.87 -21.87
CA CYS A 231 -54.16 -34.97 -23.21
C CYS A 231 -54.60 -36.21 -24.00
N GLY A 232 -55.00 -37.30 -23.34
CA GLY A 232 -55.41 -38.56 -23.98
C GLY A 232 -56.91 -38.66 -24.24
N LEU A 233 -57.74 -38.22 -23.30
CA LEU A 233 -59.18 -38.40 -23.31
C LEU A 233 -59.92 -37.28 -24.05
N LEU A 234 -59.42 -36.04 -23.96
CA LEU A 234 -60.12 -34.88 -24.51
C LEU A 234 -60.23 -34.91 -26.06
N PRO A 235 -59.21 -35.32 -26.84
CA PRO A 235 -59.33 -35.42 -28.29
C PRO A 235 -60.47 -36.36 -28.73
N SER A 236 -60.53 -37.56 -28.14
CA SER A 236 -61.58 -38.54 -28.44
C SER A 236 -62.97 -38.08 -27.96
N ALA A 237 -63.03 -37.36 -26.82
CA ALA A 237 -64.28 -36.80 -26.34
C ALA A 237 -64.83 -35.70 -27.27
N LEU A 238 -63.95 -34.91 -27.90
CA LEU A 238 -64.31 -33.90 -28.90
C LEU A 238 -64.86 -34.56 -30.19
N GLU A 239 -64.17 -35.57 -30.72
CA GLU A 239 -64.59 -36.31 -31.91
C GLU A 239 -65.97 -36.96 -31.74
N ASN A 240 -66.21 -37.55 -30.58
CA ASN A 240 -67.47 -38.22 -30.26
C ASN A 240 -68.58 -37.26 -29.78
N GLY A 241 -68.30 -35.95 -29.70
CA GLY A 241 -69.25 -34.94 -29.21
C GLY A 241 -69.68 -35.16 -27.75
N ASN A 242 -68.88 -35.84 -26.93
CA ASN A 242 -69.25 -36.19 -25.55
C ASN A 242 -69.11 -34.98 -24.61
N GLN A 243 -70.16 -34.17 -24.55
CA GLN A 243 -70.20 -32.92 -23.79
C GLN A 243 -69.89 -33.10 -22.30
N LEU A 244 -70.29 -34.22 -21.69
CA LEU A 244 -70.01 -34.47 -20.27
C LEU A 244 -68.50 -34.66 -20.04
N ARG A 245 -67.84 -35.47 -20.86
CA ARG A 245 -66.39 -35.69 -20.78
C ARG A 245 -65.60 -34.43 -21.07
N ILE A 246 -65.99 -33.68 -22.11
CA ILE A 246 -65.33 -32.40 -22.45
C ILE A 246 -65.39 -31.42 -21.28
N LYS A 247 -66.56 -31.27 -20.63
CA LYS A 247 -66.71 -30.39 -19.45
C LYS A 247 -65.88 -30.86 -18.26
N ASN A 248 -65.77 -32.17 -18.03
CA ASN A 248 -64.94 -32.70 -16.94
C ASN A 248 -63.46 -32.41 -17.20
N CYS A 249 -62.94 -32.71 -18.40
CA CYS A 249 -61.56 -32.36 -18.74
C CYS A 249 -61.30 -30.84 -18.63
N GLY A 250 -62.26 -30.00 -18.99
CA GLY A 250 -62.16 -28.55 -18.79
C GLY A 250 -62.04 -28.16 -17.31
N ARG A 251 -62.68 -28.89 -16.39
CA ARG A 251 -62.59 -28.65 -14.94
C ARG A 251 -61.24 -29.10 -14.40
N ASP A 252 -60.72 -30.22 -14.90
CA ASP A 252 -59.39 -30.72 -14.57
C ASP A 252 -58.32 -29.71 -15.03
N ALA A 253 -58.45 -29.18 -16.25
CA ALA A 253 -57.59 -28.09 -16.74
C ALA A 253 -57.66 -26.84 -15.85
N LYS A 254 -58.86 -26.45 -15.40
CA LYS A 254 -59.05 -25.32 -14.47
C LYS A 254 -58.32 -25.56 -13.14
N PHE A 255 -58.45 -26.76 -12.58
CA PHE A 255 -57.82 -27.14 -11.32
C PHE A 255 -56.30 -27.05 -11.44
N LEU A 256 -55.71 -27.70 -12.44
CA LEU A 256 -54.27 -27.70 -12.71
C LEU A 256 -53.73 -26.28 -12.97
N ALA A 257 -54.43 -25.46 -13.76
CA ALA A 257 -54.04 -24.07 -13.98
C ALA A 257 -54.04 -23.26 -12.67
N SER A 258 -54.97 -23.53 -11.77
CA SER A 258 -55.06 -22.85 -10.48
C SER A 258 -53.91 -23.26 -9.54
N GLU A 259 -53.55 -24.53 -9.50
CA GLU A 259 -52.41 -25.03 -8.72
C GLU A 259 -51.08 -24.43 -9.21
N LEU A 260 -50.87 -24.40 -10.53
CA LEU A 260 -49.67 -23.76 -11.11
C LEU A 260 -49.61 -22.25 -10.81
N LYS A 261 -50.76 -21.57 -10.83
CA LYS A 261 -50.85 -20.14 -10.49
C LYS A 261 -50.45 -19.87 -9.04
N LEU A 262 -50.85 -20.71 -8.10
CA LEU A 262 -50.45 -20.58 -6.68
C LEU A 262 -48.93 -20.70 -6.50
N ILE A 263 -48.26 -21.50 -7.33
CA ILE A 263 -46.80 -21.64 -7.32
C ILE A 263 -46.13 -20.41 -7.94
N GLU A 264 -46.71 -19.85 -9.02
CA GLU A 264 -46.23 -18.60 -9.61
C GLU A 264 -46.30 -17.41 -8.64
N GLU A 265 -47.32 -17.34 -7.80
CA GLU A 265 -47.43 -16.30 -6.79
C GLU A 265 -46.30 -16.39 -5.75
N LYS A 266 -45.85 -17.61 -5.42
CA LYS A 266 -44.69 -17.85 -4.52
C LYS A 266 -43.35 -17.45 -5.16
N LYS A 267 -43.23 -17.53 -6.49
CA LYS A 267 -42.05 -17.08 -7.28
C LYS A 267 -41.79 -15.57 -7.15
N SER A 268 -42.79 -14.75 -6.82
CA SER A 268 -42.66 -13.28 -6.68
C SER A 268 -41.55 -12.83 -5.72
N LYS A 269 -41.29 -13.58 -4.64
CA LYS A 269 -40.21 -13.31 -3.69
C LYS A 269 -38.83 -13.52 -4.32
N LEU A 270 -38.66 -14.58 -5.10
CA LEU A 270 -37.42 -14.90 -5.82
C LEU A 270 -37.15 -13.91 -6.97
N LEU A 271 -38.21 -13.41 -7.62
CA LEU A 271 -38.11 -12.35 -8.63
C LEU A 271 -37.61 -11.03 -8.04
N THR A 272 -38.14 -10.65 -6.87
CA THR A 272 -37.68 -9.46 -6.14
C THR A 272 -36.20 -9.59 -5.77
N GLU A 273 -35.80 -10.78 -5.28
CA GLU A 273 -34.41 -11.08 -4.96
C GLU A 273 -33.50 -10.99 -6.20
N TYR A 274 -33.92 -11.58 -7.33
CA TYR A 274 -33.21 -11.50 -8.61
C TYR A 274 -33.03 -10.05 -9.06
N GLY A 275 -34.10 -9.26 -9.05
CA GLY A 275 -34.05 -7.85 -9.44
C GLY A 275 -33.10 -7.03 -8.54
N ARG A 276 -33.06 -7.31 -7.24
CA ARG A 276 -32.10 -6.69 -6.32
C ARG A 276 -30.66 -7.10 -6.65
N LEU A 277 -30.41 -8.39 -6.82
CA LEU A 277 -29.04 -8.91 -6.99
C LEU A 277 -28.45 -8.60 -8.36
N ALA A 278 -29.25 -8.66 -9.43
CA ALA A 278 -28.81 -8.42 -10.80
C ALA A 278 -28.46 -6.95 -11.08
N ASN A 279 -29.08 -6.01 -10.34
CA ASN A 279 -28.87 -4.58 -10.53
C ASN A 279 -27.81 -3.96 -9.59
N LEU A 280 -27.16 -4.77 -8.74
CA LEU A 280 -26.04 -4.26 -7.94
C LEU A 280 -24.83 -3.98 -8.85
N PRO A 281 -24.19 -2.81 -8.73
CA PRO A 281 -22.99 -2.48 -9.50
C PRO A 281 -21.88 -3.47 -9.16
N ALA A 282 -21.13 -3.90 -10.18
CA ALA A 282 -19.94 -4.72 -9.96
C ALA A 282 -18.93 -3.94 -9.10
N ILE A 283 -18.37 -4.63 -8.10
CA ILE A 283 -17.34 -4.07 -7.22
C ILE A 283 -16.13 -3.70 -8.10
N GLY A 284 -15.84 -2.39 -8.21
CA GLY A 284 -14.75 -1.87 -9.03
C GLY A 284 -15.02 -0.52 -9.72
N SER A 285 -16.27 -0.04 -9.75
CA SER A 285 -16.57 1.31 -10.24
C SER A 285 -16.56 2.30 -9.07
N SER A 286 -15.44 3.03 -8.92
CA SER A 286 -15.18 4.09 -7.92
C SER A 286 -14.38 3.64 -6.70
N GLN A 287 -13.07 3.90 -6.74
CA GLN A 287 -12.44 4.88 -5.87
C GLN A 287 -10.98 5.09 -6.32
N ASN A 288 -10.75 6.22 -7.00
CA ASN A 288 -9.43 6.86 -7.03
C ASN A 288 -9.08 7.18 -5.58
N LEU A 289 -8.26 6.35 -4.95
CA LEU A 289 -7.56 6.70 -3.73
C LEU A 289 -6.41 7.63 -4.14
N SER A 290 -6.73 8.91 -4.27
CA SER A 290 -5.76 9.99 -4.27
C SER A 290 -5.00 9.92 -2.94
N ILE A 291 -3.77 9.42 -2.99
CA ILE A 291 -2.79 9.57 -1.94
C ILE A 291 -2.35 11.04 -1.99
N SER A 292 -2.90 11.86 -1.11
CA SER A 292 -2.33 13.17 -0.81
C SER A 292 -1.09 12.94 0.05
N ASN A 293 0.08 13.27 -0.50
CA ASN A 293 1.35 13.35 0.22
C ASN A 293 1.33 14.44 1.30
#